data_AF-A0A5J4ND79-F1
#
_entry.id   AF-A0A5J4ND79-F1
#
_cell.length_a   1.000
_cell.length_b   1.000
_cell.length_c   1.000
_cell.angle_alpha   90.00
_cell.angle_beta   90.00
_cell.angle_gamma   90.00
#
_symmetry.space_group_name_H-M   'P 1'
#
loop_
_entity.id
_entity.type
_entity.pdbx_description
1 polymer ?
#
loop_
_entity_poly.entity_id
_entity_poly.type
_entity_poly.pdbx_seq_one_letter_code
_entity_poly.pdbx_strand_id
1 'polypeptide(L)'
;MTNEKLASKSIHFFTHLPRSYGTQASCERCAEPFDAEENIVSSRDKLFHVQCFVCSQCFQPLSYSEFYEFEGRRYCKYDFQMLFAPFCHKCGEFIMTKVIKAMQRSWHPECLVCEECNTPLAATGLQKFRGKSKLYEIDLKPVCKECYERLPTHWKRRLAKWHLTEPAK
;
A
#
# COMPACT_ATOMS: atom_id res chain seq x y z
N MET A 1 -6.76 3.60 -4.40
CA MET A 1 -5.38 3.23 -4.77
C MET A 1 -5.21 1.80 -4.33
N THR A 2 -5.71 0.89 -5.15
CA THR A 2 -5.51 -0.54 -4.95
C THR A 2 -4.04 -0.79 -5.25
N ASN A 3 -3.25 -1.09 -4.21
CA ASN A 3 -1.88 -1.56 -4.39
C ASN A 3 -2.00 -2.88 -5.14
N GLU A 4 -1.92 -2.82 -6.46
CA GLU A 4 -2.05 -3.98 -7.33
C GLU A 4 -0.95 -4.95 -6.97
N LYS A 5 -1.29 -5.91 -6.11
CA LYS A 5 -0.61 -7.20 -6.00
C LYS A 5 -0.62 -7.82 -7.38
N LEU A 6 0.39 -7.51 -8.18
CA LEU A 6 0.73 -8.29 -9.34
C LEU A 6 1.93 -9.15 -8.97
N ALA A 7 1.69 -10.09 -8.05
CA ALA A 7 2.36 -11.39 -8.15
C ALA A 7 1.86 -12.01 -9.46
N SER A 8 2.38 -11.55 -10.60
CA SER A 8 2.01 -12.10 -11.89
C SER A 8 2.62 -13.49 -11.96
N LYS A 9 1.73 -14.48 -11.99
CA LYS A 9 1.94 -15.94 -12.01
C LYS A 9 2.74 -16.47 -13.22
N SER A 10 3.58 -15.66 -13.84
CA SER A 10 4.22 -15.97 -15.11
C SER A 10 5.60 -15.31 -15.18
N ILE A 11 6.47 -15.64 -14.22
CA ILE A 11 7.90 -15.57 -14.53
C ILE A 11 8.22 -16.80 -15.36
N HIS A 12 8.74 -16.57 -16.57
CA HIS A 12 9.20 -17.64 -17.43
C HIS A 12 10.72 -17.61 -17.48
N PHE A 13 11.31 -18.79 -17.32
CA PHE A 13 12.74 -19.00 -17.53
C PHE A 13 12.94 -19.58 -18.91
N PHE A 14 13.80 -18.93 -19.68
CA PHE A 14 14.26 -19.43 -20.96
C PHE A 14 15.77 -19.65 -20.87
N THR A 15 16.25 -20.75 -21.45
CA THR A 15 17.69 -21.04 -21.57
C THR A 15 18.31 -20.45 -22.85
N HIS A 16 17.48 -19.83 -23.67
CA HIS A 16 17.82 -19.19 -24.93
C HIS A 16 16.72 -18.19 -25.31
N LEU A 17 17.05 -17.18 -26.11
CA LEU A 17 16.07 -16.21 -26.58
C LEU A 17 15.01 -16.89 -27.47
N PRO A 18 13.71 -16.85 -27.12
CA PRO A 18 12.69 -17.46 -27.96
C PRO A 18 12.61 -16.74 -29.31
N ARG A 19 12.44 -17.50 -30.40
CA ARG A 19 12.34 -16.96 -31.77
C ARG A 19 11.26 -15.87 -31.93
N SER A 20 10.26 -15.86 -31.04
CA SER A 20 9.20 -14.84 -31.01
C SER A 20 9.69 -13.42 -30.72
N TYR A 21 10.84 -13.25 -30.06
CA TYR A 21 11.37 -11.92 -29.68
C TYR A 21 12.32 -11.31 -30.72
N GLY A 22 12.60 -12.02 -31.82
CA GLY A 22 13.53 -11.57 -32.87
C GLY A 22 15.00 -11.55 -32.43
N THR A 23 15.92 -11.32 -33.35
CA THR A 23 17.39 -11.31 -33.10
C THR A 23 17.91 -10.04 -32.42
N GLN A 24 17.02 -9.14 -31.96
CA GLN A 24 17.37 -7.83 -31.40
C GLN A 24 16.77 -7.57 -30.01
N ALA A 25 16.32 -8.60 -29.32
CA ALA A 25 15.83 -8.43 -27.96
C ALA A 25 16.95 -7.97 -27.02
N SER A 26 16.64 -7.02 -26.15
CA SER A 26 17.58 -6.46 -25.18
C SER A 26 17.01 -6.52 -23.77
N CYS A 27 17.90 -6.53 -22.78
CA CYS A 27 17.51 -6.51 -21.39
C CYS A 27 16.91 -5.15 -21.04
N GLU A 28 15.70 -5.15 -20.49
CA GLU A 28 15.00 -3.91 -20.09
C GLU A 28 15.76 -3.08 -19.04
N ARG A 29 16.62 -3.71 -18.24
CA ARG A 29 17.37 -3.02 -17.19
C ARG A 29 18.66 -2.37 -17.69
N CYS A 30 19.49 -3.12 -18.42
CA CYS A 30 20.80 -2.65 -18.86
C CYS A 30 20.85 -2.23 -20.32
N ALA A 31 19.78 -2.44 -21.08
CA ALA A 31 19.67 -2.18 -22.52
C ALA A 31 20.64 -2.96 -23.42
N GLU A 32 21.43 -3.87 -22.85
CA GLU A 32 22.34 -4.75 -23.61
C GLU A 32 21.59 -5.93 -24.25
N PRO A 33 22.04 -6.42 -25.41
CA PRO A 33 21.49 -7.61 -26.06
C PRO A 33 21.80 -8.88 -25.27
N PHE A 34 21.01 -9.94 -25.53
CA PHE A 34 21.24 -11.27 -24.96
C PHE A 34 22.17 -12.12 -25.84
N ASP A 35 23.01 -12.94 -25.21
CA ASP A 35 23.76 -13.97 -25.92
C ASP A 35 22.84 -15.14 -26.34
N ALA A 36 23.23 -15.87 -27.39
CA ALA A 36 22.39 -16.91 -28.00
C ALA A 36 22.00 -18.06 -27.04
N GLU A 37 22.86 -18.36 -26.05
CA GLU A 37 22.72 -19.47 -25.11
C GLU A 37 22.62 -18.98 -23.64
N GLU A 38 22.22 -17.72 -23.44
CA GLU A 38 22.08 -17.16 -22.09
C GLU A 38 20.74 -17.52 -21.44
N ASN A 39 20.75 -17.65 -20.12
CA ASN A 39 19.53 -17.76 -19.32
C ASN A 39 18.85 -16.40 -19.20
N ILE A 40 17.56 -16.37 -19.54
CA ILE A 40 16.74 -15.15 -19.59
C ILE A 40 15.54 -15.33 -18.68
N VAL A 41 15.26 -14.27 -17.92
CA VAL A 41 14.06 -14.15 -17.10
C VAL A 41 13.06 -13.26 -17.84
N SER A 42 11.87 -13.78 -18.10
CA SER A 42 10.76 -12.99 -18.65
C SER A 42 9.73 -12.67 -17.58
N SER A 43 9.30 -11.41 -17.54
CA SER A 43 8.30 -10.91 -16.61
C SER A 43 7.43 -9.86 -17.30
N ARG A 44 6.13 -10.15 -17.44
CA ARG A 44 5.14 -9.30 -18.14
C ARG A 44 5.64 -8.81 -19.50
N ASP A 45 6.06 -9.76 -20.33
CA ASP A 45 6.55 -9.52 -21.70
C ASP A 45 7.84 -8.69 -21.80
N LYS A 46 8.50 -8.43 -20.67
CA LYS A 46 9.83 -7.81 -20.61
C LYS A 46 10.90 -8.87 -20.31
N LEU A 47 12.07 -8.69 -20.89
CA LEU A 47 13.19 -9.64 -20.76
C LEU A 47 14.32 -9.06 -19.89
N PHE A 48 14.91 -9.93 -19.09
CA PHE A 48 15.98 -9.59 -18.16
C PHE A 48 17.06 -10.66 -18.17
N HIS A 49 18.32 -10.24 -18.06
CA HIS A 49 19.36 -11.15 -17.58
C HIS A 49 18.98 -11.63 -16.17
N VAL A 50 19.36 -12.86 -15.83
CA VAL A 50 19.17 -13.41 -14.47
C VAL A 50 19.73 -12.44 -13.41
N GLN A 51 20.91 -11.88 -13.66
CA GLN A 51 21.58 -10.92 -12.77
C GLN A 51 20.95 -9.52 -12.80
N CYS A 52 20.20 -9.20 -13.86
CA CYS A 52 19.50 -7.93 -13.99
C CYS A 52 18.15 -7.93 -13.28
N PHE A 53 17.58 -9.11 -12.97
CA PHE A 53 16.31 -9.24 -12.27
C PHE A 53 16.42 -8.99 -10.76
N VAL A 54 16.57 -7.72 -10.39
CA VAL A 54 16.81 -7.27 -8.99
C VAL A 54 15.88 -6.14 -8.57
N CYS A 55 15.86 -5.85 -7.26
CA CYS A 55 15.13 -4.73 -6.69
C CYS A 55 15.70 -3.38 -7.17
N SER A 56 14.82 -2.45 -7.53
CA SER A 56 15.18 -1.11 -8.01
C SER A 56 15.69 -0.17 -6.90
N GLN A 57 15.81 -0.65 -5.66
CA GLN A 57 16.24 0.14 -4.50
C GLN A 57 17.47 -0.48 -3.86
N CYS A 58 17.35 -1.69 -3.30
CA CYS A 58 18.50 -2.36 -2.69
C CYS A 58 19.40 -3.14 -3.67
N PHE A 59 19.01 -3.23 -4.95
CA PHE A 59 19.71 -4.00 -5.99
C PHE A 59 19.94 -5.50 -5.69
N GLN A 60 19.27 -6.02 -4.66
CA GLN A 60 19.30 -7.45 -4.34
C GLN A 60 18.43 -8.25 -5.33
N PRO A 61 18.84 -9.48 -5.68
CA PRO A 61 18.05 -10.37 -6.53
C PRO A 61 16.61 -10.51 -6.04
N LEU A 62 15.64 -10.38 -6.95
CA LEU A 62 14.24 -10.53 -6.59
C LEU A 62 13.88 -12.00 -6.48
N SER A 63 13.01 -12.31 -5.52
CA SER A 63 12.38 -13.62 -5.49
C SER A 63 11.48 -13.79 -6.71
N TYR A 64 11.63 -14.92 -7.39
CA TYR A 64 10.78 -15.27 -8.52
C TYR A 64 9.34 -15.61 -8.12
N SER A 65 9.09 -15.84 -6.82
CA SER A 65 7.76 -16.13 -6.29
C SER A 65 7.04 -14.91 -5.73
N GLU A 66 7.78 -13.89 -5.24
CA GLU A 66 7.20 -12.72 -4.59
C GLU A 66 8.06 -11.47 -4.82
N PHE A 67 7.58 -10.58 -5.68
CA PHE A 67 8.11 -9.23 -5.89
C PHE A 67 6.94 -8.28 -6.20
N TYR A 68 7.19 -6.97 -6.12
CA TYR A 68 6.19 -5.93 -6.29
C TYR A 68 6.59 -5.00 -7.43
N GLU A 69 5.62 -4.53 -8.21
CA GLU A 69 5.88 -3.54 -9.25
C GLU A 69 5.15 -2.23 -8.95
N PHE A 70 5.84 -1.12 -9.17
CA PHE A 70 5.30 0.23 -9.05
C PHE A 70 5.92 1.11 -10.14
N GLU A 71 5.09 1.82 -10.90
CA GLU A 71 5.55 2.73 -11.98
C GLU A 71 6.58 2.10 -12.94
N GLY A 72 6.36 0.83 -13.31
CA GLY A 72 7.25 0.08 -14.20
C GLY A 72 8.56 -0.40 -13.59
N ARG A 73 8.80 -0.15 -12.29
CA ARG A 73 9.96 -0.60 -11.53
C ARG A 73 9.59 -1.77 -10.62
N ARG A 74 10.58 -2.61 -10.31
CA ARG A 74 10.39 -3.81 -9.45
C ARG A 74 11.06 -3.63 -8.10
N TYR A 75 10.41 -4.09 -7.06
CA TYR A 75 10.84 -3.92 -5.68
C TYR A 75 10.74 -5.24 -4.93
N CYS A 76 11.67 -5.48 -4.02
CA CYS A 76 11.51 -6.53 -3.02
C CYS A 76 10.37 -6.13 -2.08
N LYS A 77 9.82 -7.10 -1.35
CA LYS A 77 8.74 -6.88 -0.39
C LYS A 77 9.08 -5.75 0.59
N TYR A 78 10.28 -5.80 1.17
CA TYR A 78 10.72 -4.84 2.17
C TYR A 78 10.80 -3.41 1.63
N ASP A 79 11.47 -3.20 0.49
CA ASP A 79 11.61 -1.85 -0.09
C ASP A 79 10.26 -1.31 -0.58
N PHE A 80 9.42 -2.18 -1.15
CA PHE A 80 8.07 -1.77 -1.54
C PHE A 80 7.25 -1.30 -0.34
N GLN A 81 7.34 -2.02 0.78
CA GLN A 81 6.69 -1.63 2.03
C GLN A 81 7.20 -0.29 2.53
N MET A 82 8.52 -0.16 2.65
CA MET A 82 9.17 1.06 3.16
C MET A 82 8.83 2.30 2.34
N LEU A 83 8.72 2.16 1.01
CA LEU A 83 8.49 3.29 0.11
C LEU A 83 7.02 3.62 -0.10
N PHE A 84 6.13 2.62 -0.12
CA PHE A 84 4.78 2.79 -0.63
C PHE A 84 3.67 2.33 0.33
N ALA A 85 3.97 1.52 1.35
CA ALA A 85 2.94 1.08 2.28
C ALA A 85 2.61 2.19 3.29
N PRO A 86 1.33 2.50 3.52
CA PRO A 86 0.94 3.45 4.55
C PRO A 86 1.18 2.86 5.93
N PHE A 87 1.62 3.70 6.86
CA PHE A 87 1.77 3.34 8.27
C PHE A 87 0.44 3.52 9.01
N CYS A 88 0.15 2.60 9.92
CA CYS A 88 -0.99 2.72 10.81
C CYS A 88 -0.72 3.73 11.92
N HIS A 89 -1.61 4.70 12.09
CA HIS A 89 -1.43 5.73 13.11
C HIS A 89 -1.45 5.18 14.54
N LYS A 90 -2.18 4.07 14.80
CA LYS A 90 -2.28 3.49 16.14
C LYS A 90 -1.06 2.68 16.55
N CYS A 91 -0.62 1.75 15.69
CA CYS A 91 0.44 0.80 16.04
C CYS A 91 1.81 1.13 15.42
N GLY A 92 1.88 2.07 14.48
CA GLY A 92 3.13 2.44 13.80
C GLY A 92 3.59 1.43 12.73
N GLU A 93 2.87 0.32 12.55
CA GLU A 93 3.24 -0.73 11.59
C GLU A 93 2.66 -0.48 10.18
N PHE A 94 3.31 -1.07 9.17
CA PHE A 94 2.85 -1.03 7.79
C PHE A 94 1.49 -1.71 7.59
N ILE A 95 0.62 -1.10 6.77
CA ILE A 95 -0.67 -1.67 6.41
C ILE A 95 -0.55 -2.43 5.09
N MET A 96 -0.49 -3.77 5.20
CA MET A 96 -0.27 -4.67 4.05
C MET A 96 -1.55 -5.14 3.36
N THR A 97 -2.70 -4.96 4.01
CA THR A 97 -3.97 -5.50 3.57
C THR A 97 -4.94 -4.36 3.25
N LYS A 98 -6.08 -4.32 3.94
CA LYS A 98 -7.09 -3.29 3.77
C LYS A 98 -6.66 -2.05 4.55
N VAL A 99 -6.47 -0.93 3.86
CA VAL A 99 -6.25 0.37 4.50
C VAL A 99 -7.58 1.09 4.71
N ILE A 100 -7.78 1.64 5.91
CA ILE A 100 -8.86 2.59 6.17
C ILE A 100 -8.25 3.99 6.24
N LYS A 101 -8.75 4.90 5.40
CA LYS A 101 -8.42 6.32 5.46
C LYS A 101 -9.48 7.05 6.27
N ALA A 102 -9.08 7.60 7.41
CA ALA A 102 -9.96 8.29 8.34
C ALA A 102 -9.16 9.35 9.11
N MET A 103 -9.78 10.49 9.41
CA MET A 103 -9.15 11.59 10.18
C MET A 103 -7.80 12.00 9.57
N GLN A 104 -7.73 12.10 8.24
CA GLN A 104 -6.51 12.40 7.46
C GLN A 104 -5.33 11.43 7.71
N ARG A 105 -5.61 10.25 8.27
CA ARG A 105 -4.63 9.24 8.68
C ARG A 105 -4.99 7.86 8.12
N SER A 106 -4.03 6.95 8.17
CA SER A 106 -4.19 5.56 7.71
C SER A 106 -4.25 4.61 8.91
N TRP A 107 -5.11 3.60 8.82
CA TRP A 107 -5.38 2.68 9.93
C TRP A 107 -5.55 1.26 9.41
N HIS A 108 -5.08 0.28 10.18
CA HIS A 108 -5.59 -1.09 10.04
C HIS A 108 -7.07 -1.15 10.45
N PRO A 109 -7.89 -2.03 9.85
CA PRO A 109 -9.29 -2.21 10.24
C PRO A 109 -9.46 -2.56 11.72
N GLU A 110 -8.52 -3.31 12.28
CA GLU A 110 -8.51 -3.74 13.68
C GLU A 110 -7.97 -2.65 14.61
N CYS A 111 -7.20 -1.70 14.05
CA CYS A 111 -6.66 -0.56 14.81
C CYS A 111 -7.64 0.61 14.90
N LEU A 112 -8.59 0.74 13.97
CA LEU A 112 -9.59 1.80 14.03
C LEU A 112 -10.74 1.41 14.99
N VAL A 113 -10.49 1.59 16.28
CA VAL A 113 -11.42 1.30 17.38
C VAL A 113 -11.79 2.58 18.13
N CYS A 114 -12.95 2.60 18.79
CA CYS A 114 -13.32 3.69 19.69
C CYS A 114 -12.37 3.74 20.89
N GLU A 115 -11.78 4.89 21.20
CA GLU A 115 -10.90 5.04 22.36
C GLU A 115 -11.61 4.73 23.69
N GLU A 116 -12.91 5.05 23.78
CA GLU A 116 -13.69 4.93 25.02
C GLU A 116 -14.21 3.52 25.29
N CYS A 117 -14.54 2.76 24.23
CA CYS A 117 -15.20 1.45 24.37
C CYS A 117 -14.55 0.32 23.56
N ASN A 118 -13.43 0.60 22.89
CA ASN A 118 -12.67 -0.34 22.05
C ASN A 118 -13.48 -1.03 20.94
N THR A 119 -14.69 -0.55 20.63
CA THR A 119 -15.52 -1.12 19.58
C THR A 119 -14.91 -0.82 18.20
N PRO A 120 -14.77 -1.82 17.30
CA PRO A 120 -14.27 -1.60 15.95
C PRO A 120 -15.16 -0.64 15.15
N LEU A 121 -14.59 0.50 14.77
CA LEU A 121 -15.28 1.54 14.00
C LEU A 121 -15.24 1.27 12.50
N ALA A 122 -14.34 0.40 12.06
CA ALA A 122 -14.26 -0.07 10.67
C ALA A 122 -15.56 -0.71 10.16
N ALA A 123 -16.27 -1.43 11.04
CA ALA A 123 -17.51 -2.13 10.72
C ALA A 123 -18.76 -1.31 11.09
N THR A 124 -18.71 -0.54 12.17
CA THR A 124 -19.87 0.17 12.75
C THR A 124 -19.95 1.65 12.34
N GLY A 125 -18.81 2.33 12.19
CA GLY A 125 -18.69 3.78 11.98
C GLY A 125 -18.65 4.23 10.51
N LEU A 126 -18.59 3.28 9.57
CA LEU A 126 -18.75 3.55 8.13
C LEU A 126 -20.16 3.24 7.62
N GLN A 127 -21.16 3.12 8.50
CA GLN A 127 -22.56 3.07 8.06
C GLN A 127 -22.88 4.36 7.30
N LYS A 128 -23.10 4.22 5.99
CA LYS A 128 -23.44 5.30 5.07
C LYS A 128 -24.78 5.91 5.48
N PHE A 129 -24.77 6.94 6.33
CA PHE A 129 -25.93 7.80 6.49
C PHE A 129 -25.82 8.94 5.47
N ARG A 130 -26.69 8.93 4.44
CA ARG A 130 -26.76 9.97 3.38
C ARG A 130 -25.40 10.28 2.71
N GLY A 131 -24.60 9.26 2.45
CA GLY A 131 -23.34 9.42 1.70
C GLY A 131 -22.18 10.08 2.45
N LYS A 132 -22.27 10.26 3.79
CA LYS A 132 -21.14 10.76 4.60
C LYS A 132 -20.95 9.88 5.85
N SER A 133 -19.86 9.13 5.90
CA SER A 133 -19.44 8.38 7.10
C SER A 133 -18.93 9.38 8.15
N LYS A 134 -19.63 9.53 9.28
CA LYS A 134 -19.22 10.48 10.34
C LYS A 134 -18.51 9.72 11.46
N LEU A 135 -17.18 9.73 11.39
CA LEU A 135 -16.32 9.37 12.51
C LEU A 135 -16.20 10.59 13.44
N TYR A 136 -16.25 10.37 14.75
CA TYR A 136 -16.07 11.43 15.74
C TYR A 136 -14.63 11.40 16.26
N GLU A 137 -14.09 12.58 16.55
CA GLU A 137 -12.71 12.78 16.96
C GLU A 137 -12.69 13.61 18.25
N ILE A 138 -11.93 13.14 19.24
CA ILE A 138 -11.69 13.82 20.51
C ILE A 138 -10.20 13.71 20.80
N ASP A 139 -9.52 14.84 20.98
CA ASP A 139 -8.06 14.89 21.23
C ASP A 139 -7.25 14.06 20.21
N LEU A 140 -7.64 14.16 18.93
CA LEU A 140 -7.06 13.40 17.81
C LEU A 140 -7.29 11.88 17.84
N LYS A 141 -8.20 11.41 18.70
CA LYS A 141 -8.53 10.00 18.87
C LYS A 141 -9.93 9.67 18.34
N PRO A 142 -10.09 8.50 17.70
CA PRO A 142 -11.36 8.08 17.13
C PRO A 142 -12.35 7.63 18.22
N VAL A 143 -13.59 8.11 18.13
CA VAL A 143 -14.67 7.80 19.09
C VAL A 143 -15.95 7.40 18.35
N CYS A 144 -16.67 6.40 18.87
CA CYS A 144 -17.96 5.99 18.30
C CYS A 144 -19.06 7.03 18.59
N LYS A 145 -20.15 6.95 17.84
CA LYS A 145 -21.29 7.84 18.01
C LYS A 145 -21.88 7.75 19.43
N GLU A 146 -22.05 6.54 19.98
CA GLU A 146 -22.66 6.38 21.30
C GLU A 146 -21.79 6.98 22.42
N CYS A 147 -20.46 6.89 22.32
CA CYS A 147 -19.56 7.48 23.30
C CYS A 147 -19.49 9.00 23.14
N TYR A 148 -19.47 9.51 21.91
CA TYR A 148 -19.54 10.95 21.66
C TYR A 148 -20.85 11.57 22.18
N GLU A 149 -21.98 10.89 21.99
CA GLU A 149 -23.29 11.35 22.46
C GLU A 149 -23.42 11.33 23.99
N ARG A 150 -22.67 10.47 24.69
CA ARG A 150 -22.61 10.44 26.15
C ARG A 150 -21.85 11.63 26.78
N LEU A 151 -21.06 12.38 26.00
CA LEU A 151 -20.33 13.53 26.54
C LEU A 151 -21.27 14.62 27.06
N PRO A 152 -20.94 15.27 28.19
CA PRO A 152 -21.70 16.42 28.66
C PRO A 152 -21.72 17.55 27.62
N THR A 153 -22.85 18.26 27.53
CA THR A 153 -23.10 19.28 26.50
C THR A 153 -22.04 20.40 26.44
N HIS A 154 -21.44 20.75 27.58
CA HIS A 154 -20.38 21.77 27.62
C HIS A 154 -19.06 21.30 26.99
N TRP A 155 -18.74 20.00 27.03
CA TRP A 155 -17.57 19.43 26.34
C TRP A 155 -17.77 19.40 24.82
N LYS A 156 -18.98 19.04 24.35
CA LYS A 156 -19.34 19.06 22.92
C LYS A 156 -19.18 20.47 22.31
N ARG A 157 -19.58 21.52 23.04
CA ARG A 157 -19.41 22.93 22.62
C ARG A 157 -17.94 23.35 22.55
N ARG A 158 -17.09 22.80 23.42
CA ARG A 158 -15.64 23.08 23.42
C ARG A 158 -14.96 22.39 22.24
N LEU A 159 -15.28 21.14 21.96
CA LEU A 159 -14.75 20.39 20.81
C LEU A 159 -15.16 21.02 19.46
N ALA A 160 -16.39 21.54 19.35
CA ALA A 160 -16.84 22.25 18.15
C ALA A 160 -16.05 23.54 17.83
N LYS A 161 -15.38 24.14 18.82
CA LYS A 161 -14.52 25.34 18.59
C LYS A 161 -13.16 25.01 17.98
N TRP A 162 -12.65 23.78 18.14
CA TRP A 162 -11.33 23.38 17.64
C TRP A 162 -11.35 22.86 16.19
N HIS A 163 -12.49 22.36 15.71
CA HIS A 163 -12.64 21.93 14.30
C HIS A 163 -12.79 23.09 13.29
N LEU A 164 -12.78 24.34 13.75
CA LEU A 164 -12.87 25.54 12.90
C LEU A 164 -11.59 26.38 12.90
N THR A 165 -10.53 25.95 13.59
CA THR A 165 -9.27 26.69 13.72
C THR A 165 -8.07 25.93 13.14
N GLU A 166 -8.27 25.11 12.11
CA GLU A 166 -7.16 24.80 11.21
C GLU A 166 -6.99 25.97 10.24
N PRO A 167 -5.89 26.74 10.27
CA PRO A 167 -5.61 27.69 9.22
C PRO A 167 -5.39 26.92 7.92
N ALA A 168 -6.13 27.29 6.88
CA ALA A 168 -5.88 26.84 5.53
C ALA A 168 -4.39 27.07 5.19
N LYS A 169 -3.68 25.99 4.86
CA LYS A 169 -2.40 26.04 4.15
C LYS A 169 -2.61 25.45 2.78
#